data_AF-A0A5F2GG30-F1
#
_entry.id   AF-A0A5F2GG30-F1
#
_cell.length_a   1.000
_cell.length_b   1.000
_cell.length_c   1.000
_cell.angle_alpha   90.00
_cell.angle_beta   90.00
_cell.angle_gamma   90.00
#
_symmetry.space_group_name_H-M   'P 1'
#
loop_
_entity.id
_entity.type
_entity.pdbx_description
1 polymer ?
#
loop_
_entity_poly.entity_id
_entity_poly.type
_entity_poly.pdbx_seq_one_letter_code
_entity_poly.pdbx_strand_id
1 'polypeptide(L)'
;MKALATAMTLAVLAFAGTAEAADCVDAKSAKAGFVLEKAGIRSEFRPAPGGMVAVANKYQSDSPQTEYLYAGLIEVFRDSDTGRLSMIPLGDLKKLFPLKAGAKSKTVFVRLSSKKPPKGTETLALAVKGKDSYKLGDCKYNVLVVSETITGDSGNVIDSFTALYSPDLQAVLARRYDEGTSAQSEVGFETIKPLKE
;
A
#
# COMPACT_ATOMS: atom_id res chain seq x y z
N MET A 1 -37.81 11.82 -68.51
CA MET A 1 -38.64 10.93 -67.67
C MET A 1 -37.80 10.49 -66.47
N LYS A 2 -38.32 10.81 -65.28
CA LYS A 2 -38.03 10.38 -63.90
C LYS A 2 -36.67 9.75 -63.55
N ALA A 3 -35.95 10.47 -62.69
CA ALA A 3 -34.90 10.00 -61.81
C ALA A 3 -35.41 8.93 -60.82
N LEU A 4 -34.54 7.99 -60.46
CA LEU A 4 -34.68 7.14 -59.28
C LEU A 4 -33.33 7.13 -58.57
N ALA A 5 -33.25 7.92 -57.50
CA ALA A 5 -32.15 7.89 -56.55
C ALA A 5 -32.48 6.82 -55.50
N THR A 6 -31.70 5.74 -55.48
CA THR A 6 -31.79 4.69 -54.46
C THR A 6 -30.96 5.13 -53.28
N ALA A 7 -31.62 5.60 -52.22
CA ALA A 7 -30.96 5.95 -50.96
C ALA A 7 -30.57 4.66 -50.21
N MET A 8 -29.26 4.46 -50.02
CA MET A 8 -28.71 3.37 -49.23
C MET A 8 -28.53 3.87 -47.78
N THR A 9 -29.46 3.55 -46.89
CA THR A 9 -29.35 3.83 -45.46
C THR A 9 -28.28 2.91 -44.84
N LEU A 10 -27.13 3.49 -44.47
CA LEU A 10 -26.12 2.84 -43.66
C LEU A 10 -26.57 2.89 -42.18
N ALA A 11 -26.98 1.74 -41.63
CA ALA A 11 -27.27 1.63 -40.20
C ALA A 11 -25.94 1.62 -39.43
N VAL A 12 -25.59 2.74 -38.81
CA VAL A 12 -24.46 2.82 -37.89
C VAL A 12 -24.89 2.17 -36.58
N LEU A 13 -24.49 0.90 -36.38
CA LEU A 13 -24.52 0.26 -35.07
C LEU A 13 -23.45 0.93 -34.19
N ALA A 14 -23.86 1.97 -33.48
CA ALA A 14 -23.08 2.51 -32.37
C ALA A 14 -23.07 1.45 -31.26
N PHE A 15 -22.02 0.63 -31.24
CA PHE A 15 -21.62 -0.06 -30.02
C PHE A 15 -21.22 1.02 -29.02
N ALA A 16 -22.17 1.47 -28.21
CA ALA A 16 -21.87 2.08 -26.94
C ALA A 16 -21.18 0.99 -26.11
N GLY A 17 -19.85 0.90 -26.26
CA GLY A 17 -19.04 0.21 -25.28
C GLY A 17 -19.32 0.90 -23.97
N THR A 18 -20.07 0.24 -23.08
CA THR A 18 -19.96 0.51 -21.66
C THR A 18 -18.49 0.28 -21.35
N ALA A 19 -17.71 1.37 -21.30
CA ALA A 19 -16.47 1.35 -20.57
C ALA A 19 -16.90 0.95 -19.17
N GLU A 20 -16.79 -0.33 -18.84
CA GLU A 20 -16.92 -0.80 -17.48
C GLU A 20 -15.88 0.02 -16.71
N ALA A 21 -16.34 1.02 -15.97
CA ALA A 21 -15.56 1.59 -14.90
C ALA A 21 -15.10 0.38 -14.11
N ALA A 22 -13.80 0.07 -14.17
CA ALA A 22 -13.27 -1.09 -13.48
C ALA A 22 -13.71 -0.95 -12.03
N ASP A 23 -14.54 -1.89 -11.55
CA ASP A 23 -15.12 -1.81 -10.22
C ASP A 23 -13.98 -1.56 -9.22
N CYS A 24 -14.10 -0.51 -8.42
CA CYS A 24 -13.10 -0.17 -7.42
C CYS A 24 -12.88 -1.38 -6.52
N VAL A 25 -11.61 -1.77 -6.32
CA VAL A 25 -11.28 -2.85 -5.40
C VAL A 25 -11.78 -2.46 -4.02
N ASP A 26 -12.56 -3.31 -3.37
CA ASP A 26 -13.14 -3.10 -2.04
C ASP A 26 -12.63 -4.17 -1.07
N ALA A 27 -13.07 -4.13 0.19
CA ALA A 27 -12.64 -5.10 1.21
C ALA A 27 -12.97 -6.57 0.84
N LYS A 28 -13.93 -6.80 -0.05
CA LYS A 28 -14.32 -8.15 -0.49
C LYS A 28 -13.41 -8.61 -1.62
N SER A 29 -13.24 -7.80 -2.67
CA SER A 29 -12.39 -8.15 -3.82
C SER A 29 -10.90 -8.10 -3.49
N ALA A 30 -10.47 -7.28 -2.53
CA ALA A 30 -9.09 -7.25 -2.04
C ALA A 30 -8.61 -8.61 -1.49
N LYS A 31 -9.52 -9.52 -1.11
CA LYS A 31 -9.18 -10.88 -0.67
C LYS A 31 -8.62 -11.75 -1.79
N ALA A 32 -8.89 -11.44 -3.05
CA ALA A 32 -8.26 -12.09 -4.20
C ALA A 32 -6.88 -11.47 -4.52
N GLY A 33 -6.56 -10.35 -3.88
CA GLY A 33 -5.40 -9.52 -4.18
C GLY A 33 -5.71 -8.41 -5.18
N PHE A 34 -4.79 -7.46 -5.27
CA PHE A 34 -4.90 -6.29 -6.14
C PHE A 34 -3.53 -5.74 -6.46
N VAL A 35 -3.49 -4.81 -7.41
CA VAL A 35 -2.26 -4.12 -7.82
C VAL A 35 -2.43 -2.64 -7.57
N LEU A 36 -1.45 -2.04 -6.90
CA LEU A 36 -1.27 -0.60 -6.82
C LEU A 36 -0.14 -0.17 -7.75
N GLU A 37 -0.36 0.90 -8.51
CA GLU A 37 0.63 1.40 -9.47
C GLU A 37 0.79 2.92 -9.39
N LYS A 38 2.01 3.38 -9.68
CA LYS A 38 2.35 4.75 -10.05
C LYS A 38 3.50 4.71 -11.06
N ALA A 39 3.91 5.85 -11.61
CA ALA A 39 5.08 5.92 -12.48
C ALA A 39 6.31 5.20 -11.85
N GLY A 40 6.84 4.21 -12.58
CA GLY A 40 8.05 3.46 -12.22
C GLY A 40 7.89 2.35 -11.17
N ILE A 41 6.70 2.16 -10.58
CA ILE A 41 6.46 1.14 -9.53
C ILE A 41 5.11 0.44 -9.75
N ARG A 42 5.15 -0.90 -9.72
CA ARG A 42 3.98 -1.77 -9.65
C ARG A 42 4.10 -2.67 -8.42
N SER A 43 3.08 -2.66 -7.57
CA SER A 43 3.06 -3.43 -6.32
C SER A 43 1.85 -4.34 -6.29
N GLU A 44 2.08 -5.66 -6.27
CA GLU A 44 1.01 -6.66 -6.17
C GLU A 44 0.81 -7.07 -4.71
N PHE A 45 -0.40 -6.87 -4.20
CA PHE A 45 -0.80 -7.19 -2.83
C PHE A 45 -1.61 -8.48 -2.85
N ARG A 46 -1.19 -9.45 -2.04
CA ARG A 46 -1.90 -10.73 -1.85
C ARG A 46 -2.03 -11.03 -0.36
N PRO A 47 -3.20 -11.49 0.12
CA PRO A 47 -3.30 -12.00 1.48
C PRO A 47 -2.33 -13.16 1.70
N ALA A 48 -1.72 -13.17 2.88
CA ALA A 48 -0.83 -14.23 3.32
C ALA A 48 -1.26 -14.74 4.71
N PRO A 49 -0.89 -15.97 5.10
CA PRO A 49 -1.25 -16.53 6.40
C PRO A 49 -0.82 -15.66 7.58
N GLY A 50 -1.49 -15.80 8.72
CA GLY A 50 -1.09 -15.15 9.97
C GLY A 50 -1.46 -13.66 10.07
N GLY A 51 -2.37 -13.17 9.22
CA GLY A 51 -2.73 -11.74 9.16
C GLY A 51 -1.72 -10.90 8.39
N MET A 52 -0.91 -11.54 7.54
CA MET A 52 0.09 -10.90 6.71
C MET A 52 -0.48 -10.53 5.34
N VAL A 53 0.18 -9.58 4.70
CA VAL A 53 0.00 -9.24 3.30
C VAL A 53 1.36 -9.41 2.63
N ALA A 54 1.42 -10.26 1.60
CA ALA A 54 2.59 -10.37 0.74
C ALA A 54 2.51 -9.26 -0.31
N VAL A 55 3.60 -8.53 -0.49
CA VAL A 55 3.71 -7.45 -1.47
C VAL A 55 4.88 -7.74 -2.40
N ALA A 56 4.58 -7.96 -3.67
CA ALA A 56 5.60 -8.08 -4.71
C ALA A 56 5.75 -6.74 -5.43
N ASN A 57 6.88 -6.08 -5.21
CA ASN A 57 7.22 -4.81 -5.82
C ASN A 57 8.09 -5.03 -7.06
N LYS A 58 7.64 -4.50 -8.19
CA LYS A 58 8.42 -4.39 -9.43
C LYS A 58 8.71 -2.92 -9.70
N TYR A 59 9.99 -2.60 -9.81
CA TYR A 59 10.48 -1.26 -10.10
C TYR A 59 11.01 -1.20 -11.53
N GLN A 60 10.95 -0.03 -12.15
CA GLN A 60 11.56 0.20 -13.47
C GLN A 60 13.09 -0.02 -13.48
N SER A 61 13.74 0.05 -12.32
CA SER A 61 15.17 -0.25 -12.16
C SER A 61 15.51 -1.75 -12.21
N ASP A 62 14.52 -2.63 -12.41
CA ASP A 62 14.66 -4.10 -12.43
C ASP A 62 15.34 -4.68 -11.19
N SER A 63 15.11 -4.08 -10.00
CA SER A 63 15.48 -4.68 -8.71
C SER A 63 14.22 -4.97 -7.91
N PRO A 64 13.55 -6.11 -8.15
CA PRO A 64 12.30 -6.46 -7.49
C PRO A 64 12.49 -6.67 -5.99
N GLN A 65 11.41 -6.42 -5.24
CA GLN A 65 11.38 -6.67 -3.81
C GLN A 65 10.14 -7.48 -3.42
N THR A 66 10.29 -8.37 -2.46
CA THR A 66 9.17 -9.06 -1.83
C THR A 66 9.11 -8.66 -0.36
N GLU A 67 7.98 -8.12 0.08
CA GLU A 67 7.73 -7.76 1.46
C GLU A 67 6.62 -8.62 2.06
N TYR A 68 6.69 -8.86 3.37
CA TYR A 68 5.56 -9.33 4.15
C TYR A 68 5.26 -8.30 5.22
N LEU A 69 4.05 -7.76 5.16
CA LEU A 69 3.55 -6.73 6.04
C LEU A 69 2.45 -7.30 6.94
N TYR A 70 2.59 -7.19 8.26
CA TYR A 70 1.50 -7.53 9.17
C TYR A 70 0.37 -6.50 9.02
N ALA A 71 -0.84 -7.00 8.75
CA ALA A 71 -2.03 -6.22 8.40
C ALA A 71 -1.81 -5.19 7.28
N GLY A 72 -0.79 -5.40 6.43
CA GLY A 72 -0.48 -4.48 5.33
C GLY A 72 0.19 -3.16 5.73
N LEU A 73 0.60 -3.03 6.98
CA LEU A 73 1.18 -1.81 7.54
C LEU A 73 2.60 -2.03 8.06
N ILE A 74 2.76 -2.98 8.99
CA ILE A 74 4.01 -3.18 9.70
C ILE A 74 4.89 -4.15 8.93
N GLU A 75 6.04 -3.70 8.43
CA GLU A 75 7.01 -4.59 7.80
C GLU A 75 7.54 -5.63 8.79
N VAL A 76 7.47 -6.91 8.39
CA VAL A 76 8.05 -8.03 9.15
C VAL A 76 9.19 -8.67 8.38
N PHE A 77 9.14 -8.67 7.05
CA PHE A 77 10.17 -9.24 6.21
C PHE A 77 10.29 -8.48 4.90
N ARG A 78 11.52 -8.34 4.40
CA ARG A 78 11.83 -7.87 3.05
C ARG A 78 12.95 -8.71 2.46
N ASP A 79 12.74 -9.17 1.23
CA ASP A 79 13.79 -9.72 0.35
C ASP A 79 13.99 -8.81 -0.86
N SER A 80 15.24 -8.59 -1.23
CA SER A 80 15.67 -7.79 -2.36
C SER A 80 17.08 -8.19 -2.78
N ASP A 81 17.48 -7.80 -3.98
CA ASP A 81 18.87 -8.02 -4.46
C ASP A 81 19.90 -7.32 -3.57
N THR A 82 19.50 -6.25 -2.89
CA THR A 82 20.38 -5.49 -1.99
C THR A 82 20.52 -6.12 -0.60
N GLY A 83 19.69 -7.11 -0.28
CA GLY A 83 19.75 -7.88 0.95
C GLY A 83 18.38 -8.23 1.52
N ARG A 84 18.44 -9.08 2.56
CA ARG A 84 17.28 -9.52 3.34
C ARG A 84 17.22 -8.83 4.67
N LEU A 85 15.99 -8.55 5.09
CA LEU A 85 15.67 -7.97 6.37
C LEU A 85 14.52 -8.72 7.03
N SER A 86 14.60 -8.90 8.35
CA SER A 86 13.51 -9.46 9.14
C SER A 86 13.36 -8.67 10.43
N MET A 87 12.15 -8.21 10.71
CA MET A 87 11.78 -7.56 11.97
C MET A 87 11.08 -8.59 12.83
N ILE A 88 11.79 -9.16 13.81
CA ILE A 88 11.24 -10.17 14.72
C ILE A 88 10.52 -9.45 15.86
N PRO A 89 9.18 -9.48 15.93
CA PRO A 89 8.46 -8.84 17.02
C PRO A 89 8.71 -9.57 18.34
N LEU A 90 8.98 -8.81 19.40
CA LEU A 90 9.06 -9.33 20.77
C LEU A 90 7.71 -9.32 21.49
N GLY A 91 6.68 -8.75 20.86
CA GLY A 91 5.31 -8.71 21.34
C GLY A 91 4.30 -9.26 20.33
N ASP A 92 3.06 -9.40 20.75
CA ASP A 92 1.97 -9.86 19.88
C ASP A 92 1.41 -8.71 19.02
N LEU A 93 1.74 -8.72 17.72
CA LEU A 93 1.27 -7.71 16.77
C LEU A 93 -0.26 -7.67 16.64
N LYS A 94 -0.98 -8.76 16.95
CA LYS A 94 -2.44 -8.80 16.91
C LYS A 94 -3.08 -7.78 17.84
N LYS A 95 -2.41 -7.48 18.97
CA LYS A 95 -2.90 -6.50 19.96
C LYS A 95 -2.86 -5.06 19.48
N LEU A 96 -2.15 -4.77 18.38
CA LEU A 96 -2.09 -3.44 17.80
C LEU A 96 -3.30 -3.13 16.90
N PHE A 97 -4.05 -4.15 16.47
CA PHE A 97 -5.14 -4.02 15.51
C PHE A 97 -6.50 -4.45 16.09
N PRO A 98 -7.63 -3.91 15.60
CA PRO A 98 -7.72 -2.86 14.59
C PRO A 98 -7.25 -1.51 15.14
N LEU A 99 -6.60 -0.72 14.27
CA LEU A 99 -6.19 0.64 14.60
C LEU A 99 -7.41 1.53 14.80
N LYS A 100 -7.34 2.43 15.79
CA LYS A 100 -8.42 3.37 16.13
C LYS A 100 -7.88 4.79 16.09
N ALA A 101 -8.66 5.73 15.55
CA ALA A 101 -8.30 7.14 15.56
C ALA A 101 -8.02 7.63 17.00
N GLY A 102 -6.95 8.40 17.16
CA GLY A 102 -6.46 8.89 18.45
C GLY A 102 -5.62 7.88 19.24
N ALA A 103 -5.58 6.61 18.83
CA ALA A 103 -4.81 5.59 19.56
C ALA A 103 -3.30 5.75 19.33
N LYS A 104 -2.55 5.42 20.37
CA LYS A 104 -1.09 5.27 20.33
C LYS A 104 -0.73 3.88 20.80
N SER A 105 0.18 3.23 20.11
CA SER A 105 0.67 1.90 20.46
C SER A 105 2.15 1.79 20.16
N LYS A 106 2.82 0.87 20.84
CA LYS A 106 4.22 0.56 20.58
C LYS A 106 4.44 -0.94 20.57
N THR A 107 5.41 -1.38 19.80
CA THR A 107 5.91 -2.74 19.83
C THR A 107 7.43 -2.71 19.66
N VAL A 108 8.10 -3.72 20.17
CA VAL A 108 9.56 -3.85 20.15
C VAL A 108 9.93 -4.96 19.19
N PHE A 109 10.98 -4.74 18.41
CA PHE A 109 11.51 -5.69 17.44
C PHE A 109 13.00 -5.92 17.64
N VAL A 110 13.48 -7.05 17.14
CA VAL A 110 14.89 -7.25 16.77
C VAL A 110 14.97 -7.25 15.25
N ARG A 111 15.76 -6.34 14.68
CA ARG A 111 16.01 -6.26 13.24
C ARG A 111 17.20 -7.13 12.87
N LEU A 112 16.96 -8.18 12.10
CA LEU A 112 17.98 -9.04 11.53
C LEU A 112 18.27 -8.60 10.09
N SER A 113 19.54 -8.62 9.71
CA SER A 113 19.99 -8.36 8.33
C SER A 113 21.07 -9.37 7.96
N SER A 114 21.21 -9.66 6.66
CA SER A 114 22.26 -10.56 6.18
C SER A 114 23.68 -9.98 6.27
N LYS A 115 23.81 -8.66 6.46
CA LYS A 115 25.10 -7.94 6.39
C LYS A 115 25.70 -7.60 7.75
N LYS A 116 24.86 -7.41 8.78
CA LYS A 116 25.30 -6.94 10.11
C LYS A 116 24.48 -7.61 11.22
N PRO A 117 25.13 -7.99 12.34
CA PRO A 117 24.40 -8.46 13.51
C PRO A 117 23.51 -7.35 14.08
N PRO A 118 22.40 -7.72 14.74
CA PRO A 118 21.56 -6.75 15.44
C PRO A 118 22.38 -6.05 16.53
N LYS A 119 22.25 -4.72 16.63
CA LYS A 119 22.93 -3.91 17.65
C LYS A 119 22.15 -3.81 18.97
N GLY A 120 20.86 -4.16 18.94
CA GLY A 120 19.94 -4.02 20.05
C GLY A 120 18.50 -4.24 19.59
N THR A 121 17.57 -3.69 20.36
CA THR A 121 16.15 -3.69 19.99
C THR A 121 15.75 -2.36 19.36
N GLU A 122 14.69 -2.38 18.55
CA GLU A 122 14.08 -1.19 17.98
C GLU A 122 12.63 -1.10 18.46
N THR A 123 12.16 0.11 18.74
CA THR A 123 10.75 0.35 19.07
C THR A 123 10.06 0.97 17.87
N LEU A 124 8.99 0.34 17.40
CA LEU A 124 8.02 0.95 16.48
C LEU A 124 6.90 1.58 17.31
N ALA A 125 6.76 2.90 17.21
CA ALA A 125 5.63 3.63 17.74
C ALA A 125 4.65 3.95 16.61
N LEU A 126 3.38 3.62 16.82
CA LEU A 126 2.26 3.99 15.95
C LEU A 126 1.41 5.03 16.66
N ALA A 127 1.06 6.11 15.95
CA ALA A 127 0.11 7.10 16.42
C ALA A 127 -0.93 7.38 15.32
N VAL A 128 -2.17 6.99 15.55
CA VAL A 128 -3.26 7.21 14.60
C VAL A 128 -3.83 8.60 14.83
N LYS A 129 -3.47 9.56 13.98
CA LYS A 129 -3.86 10.97 14.11
C LYS A 129 -5.35 11.19 13.81
N GLY A 130 -5.92 10.41 12.91
CA GLY A 130 -7.30 10.57 12.50
C GLY A 130 -7.66 9.72 11.28
N LYS A 131 -8.74 10.11 10.62
CA LYS A 131 -9.21 9.55 9.36
C LYS A 131 -9.09 10.59 8.26
N ASP A 132 -8.82 10.14 7.05
CA ASP A 132 -8.78 10.96 5.84
C ASP A 132 -9.32 10.12 4.66
N SER A 133 -9.25 10.65 3.45
CA SER A 133 -9.54 9.90 2.23
C SER A 133 -8.42 10.05 1.20
N TYR A 134 -8.17 8.98 0.44
CA TYR A 134 -7.15 8.95 -0.59
C TYR A 134 -7.76 8.49 -1.93
N LYS A 135 -7.30 9.05 -3.04
CA LYS A 135 -7.80 8.72 -4.38
C LYS A 135 -6.82 7.83 -5.14
N LEU A 136 -7.35 6.81 -5.82
CA LEU A 136 -6.61 5.94 -6.74
C LEU A 136 -7.41 5.89 -8.05
N GLY A 137 -7.00 6.66 -9.05
CA GLY A 137 -7.80 6.95 -10.23
C GLY A 137 -9.14 7.57 -9.82
N ASP A 138 -10.23 6.98 -10.30
CA ASP A 138 -11.60 7.41 -9.97
C ASP A 138 -12.10 6.86 -8.62
N CYS A 139 -11.33 5.96 -7.98
CA CYS A 139 -11.71 5.33 -6.72
C CYS A 139 -11.29 6.18 -5.51
N LYS A 140 -12.18 6.27 -4.51
CA LYS A 140 -11.92 6.99 -3.25
C LYS A 140 -11.96 6.04 -2.07
N TYR A 141 -10.90 6.04 -1.27
CA TYR A 141 -10.70 5.13 -0.13
C TYR A 141 -10.65 5.90 1.18
N ASN A 142 -11.25 5.33 2.22
CA ASN A 142 -11.03 5.80 3.59
C ASN A 142 -9.65 5.34 4.07
N VAL A 143 -8.88 6.25 4.65
CA VAL A 143 -7.56 5.94 5.20
C VAL A 143 -7.45 6.42 6.65
N LEU A 144 -6.66 5.70 7.43
CA LEU A 144 -6.14 6.16 8.71
C LEU A 144 -4.83 6.90 8.47
N VAL A 145 -4.67 8.05 9.10
CA VAL A 145 -3.42 8.81 9.10
C VAL A 145 -2.56 8.31 10.25
N VAL A 146 -1.61 7.42 9.97
CA VAL A 146 -0.81 6.73 10.99
C VAL A 146 0.62 7.24 10.94
N SER A 147 1.08 7.91 11.99
CA SER A 147 2.51 8.19 12.13
C SER A 147 3.23 6.96 12.65
N GLU A 148 4.29 6.58 11.94
CA GLU A 148 5.20 5.50 12.29
C GLU A 148 6.55 6.11 12.63
N THR A 149 7.09 5.76 13.79
CA THR A 149 8.44 6.17 14.19
C THR A 149 9.17 4.95 14.72
N ILE A 150 10.34 4.67 14.14
CA ILE A 150 11.23 3.61 14.57
C ILE A 150 12.40 4.25 15.32
N THR A 151 12.61 3.85 16.56
CA THR A 151 13.74 4.31 17.38
C THR A 151 14.64 3.16 17.78
N GLY A 152 15.95 3.36 17.76
CA GLY A 152 16.92 2.43 18.31
C GLY A 152 16.90 2.42 19.84
N ASP A 153 17.63 1.48 20.43
CA ASP A 153 17.84 1.35 21.87
C ASP A 153 18.49 2.58 22.53
N SER A 154 19.35 3.29 21.79
CA SER A 154 19.95 4.55 22.24
C SER A 154 19.00 5.75 22.19
N GLY A 155 17.76 5.56 21.71
CA GLY A 155 16.74 6.60 21.56
C GLY A 155 16.85 7.41 20.26
N ASN A 156 17.83 7.13 19.41
CA ASN A 156 17.95 7.77 18.10
C ASN A 156 16.79 7.35 17.18
N VAL A 157 16.23 8.29 16.42
CA VAL A 157 15.24 7.99 15.37
C VAL A 157 15.95 7.35 14.19
N ILE A 158 15.50 6.16 13.81
CA ILE A 158 16.00 5.39 12.66
C ILE A 158 15.19 5.73 11.42
N ASP A 159 13.87 5.81 11.56
CA ASP A 159 12.94 6.15 10.49
C ASP A 159 11.69 6.81 11.07
N SER A 160 11.06 7.69 10.29
CA SER A 160 9.83 8.36 10.67
C SER A 160 9.06 8.84 9.44
N PHE A 161 7.79 8.44 9.33
CA PHE A 161 6.89 8.87 8.26
C PHE A 161 5.44 8.79 8.72
N THR A 162 4.52 9.30 7.89
CA THR A 162 3.08 9.11 8.10
C THR A 162 2.50 8.28 6.96
N ALA A 163 1.97 7.10 7.30
CA ALA A 163 1.25 6.24 6.38
C ALA A 163 -0.22 6.68 6.24
N LEU A 164 -0.70 6.75 4.99
CA LEU A 164 -2.12 6.79 4.66
C LEU A 164 -2.59 5.35 4.45
N TYR A 165 -3.00 4.71 5.55
CA TYR A 165 -3.30 3.29 5.61
C TYR A 165 -4.79 3.02 5.37
N SER A 166 -5.15 2.22 4.38
CA SER A 166 -6.51 1.73 4.17
C SER A 166 -6.72 0.41 4.91
N PRO A 167 -7.54 0.35 5.98
CA PRO A 167 -7.81 -0.90 6.69
C PRO A 167 -8.59 -1.92 5.83
N ASP A 168 -9.45 -1.42 4.94
CA ASP A 168 -10.28 -2.25 4.05
C ASP A 168 -9.43 -2.98 3.02
N LEU A 169 -8.39 -2.31 2.51
CA LEU A 169 -7.43 -2.91 1.56
C LEU A 169 -6.27 -3.61 2.25
N GLN A 170 -6.05 -3.38 3.55
CA GLN A 170 -4.82 -3.72 4.26
C GLN A 170 -3.59 -3.27 3.47
N ALA A 171 -3.50 -1.97 3.18
CA ALA A 171 -2.39 -1.40 2.42
C ALA A 171 -2.14 0.06 2.79
N VAL A 172 -0.87 0.46 2.75
CA VAL A 172 -0.47 1.87 2.78
C VAL A 172 -0.55 2.43 1.36
N LEU A 173 -1.45 3.39 1.15
CA LEU A 173 -1.72 3.96 -0.18
C LEU A 173 -0.77 5.11 -0.52
N ALA A 174 -0.28 5.81 0.50
CA ALA A 174 0.76 6.82 0.38
C ALA A 174 1.54 6.96 1.69
N ARG A 175 2.76 7.48 1.58
CA ARG A 175 3.56 7.91 2.71
C ARG A 175 3.83 9.41 2.60
N ARG A 176 3.67 10.12 3.72
CA ARG A 176 4.06 11.51 3.88
C ARG A 176 5.35 11.59 4.67
N TYR A 177 6.32 12.32 4.17
CA TYR A 177 7.61 12.56 4.81
C TYR A 177 7.67 14.02 5.27
N ASP A 178 8.16 14.22 6.49
CA ASP A 178 8.49 15.56 6.98
C ASP A 178 9.87 15.93 6.43
N GLU A 179 9.94 16.99 5.64
CA GLU A 179 11.21 17.45 5.04
C GLU A 179 12.02 18.33 6.00
N GLY A 180 11.64 18.42 7.27
CA GLY A 180 12.27 19.31 8.25
C GLY A 180 11.92 20.78 8.03
N THR A 181 10.89 21.05 7.24
CA THR A 181 10.32 22.37 6.95
C THR A 181 8.79 22.31 7.08
N SER A 182 8.08 23.39 6.79
CA SER A 182 6.61 23.32 6.68
C SER A 182 6.11 22.52 5.46
N ALA A 183 6.99 22.07 4.57
CA ALA A 183 6.64 21.26 3.42
C ALA A 183 6.64 19.76 3.78
N GLN A 184 5.61 19.05 3.32
CA GLN A 184 5.52 17.60 3.38
C GLN A 184 5.53 17.05 1.96
N SER A 185 6.42 16.10 1.65
CA SER A 185 6.32 15.33 0.42
C SER A 185 5.41 14.12 0.65
N GLU A 186 4.49 13.92 -0.30
CA GLU A 186 3.63 12.74 -0.34
C GLU A 186 4.08 11.85 -1.50
N VAL A 187 4.35 10.58 -1.20
CA VAL A 187 4.70 9.56 -2.16
C VAL A 187 3.63 8.48 -2.09
N GLY A 188 2.74 8.46 -3.06
CA GLY A 188 1.61 7.52 -3.08
C GLY A 188 1.41 6.85 -4.42
N PHE A 189 0.58 5.81 -4.39
CA PHE A 189 0.09 5.17 -5.60
C PHE A 189 -0.95 6.04 -6.29
N GLU A 190 -1.13 5.82 -7.58
CA GLU A 190 -2.01 6.62 -8.44
C GLU A 190 -3.22 5.81 -8.92
N THR A 191 -3.06 4.50 -9.11
CA THR A 191 -4.14 3.62 -9.60
C THR A 191 -4.21 2.33 -8.82
N ILE A 192 -5.38 1.70 -8.87
CA ILE A 192 -5.64 0.38 -8.30
C ILE A 192 -6.38 -0.48 -9.32
N LYS A 193 -6.03 -1.76 -9.38
CA LYS A 193 -6.70 -2.74 -10.24
C LYS A 193 -6.88 -4.06 -9.48
N PRO A 194 -8.00 -4.77 -9.67
CA PRO A 194 -8.14 -6.12 -9.16
C PRO A 194 -7.07 -7.01 -9.79
N LEU A 195 -6.56 -7.96 -9.02
CA LEU A 195 -5.66 -8.97 -9.54
C LEU A 195 -6.53 -9.99 -10.30
N LYS A 196 -6.34 -10.08 -11.61
CA LYS A 196 -7.03 -11.09 -12.42
C LYS A 196 -6.58 -12.47 -11.93
N GLU A 197 -7.56 -13.35 -11.69
CA GLU A 197 -7.29 -14.78 -11.47
C GLU A 197 -6.59 -15.39 -12.68
#